data_AF-A0A1S2KPY5-F1
#
_entry.id   AF-A0A1S2KPY5-F1
#
_cell.length_a   1.000
_cell.length_b   1.000
_cell.length_c   1.000
_cell.angle_alpha   90.00
_cell.angle_beta   90.00
_cell.angle_gamma   90.00
#
_symmetry.space_group_name_H-M   'P 1'
#
loop_
_entity.id
_entity.type
_entity.pdbx_description
1 polymer ?
#
loop_
_entity_poly.entity_id
_entity_poly.type
_entity_poly.pdbx_seq_one_letter_code
_entity_poly.pdbx_strand_id
1 'polypeptide(L)'
;MDADGDNLAEARHTGRLAPLPDHRHVGAPWWQELWSRHSHITTPLRQRGLECDIEYGLSAYIVRVSLPDDSHLIIGPPQEPSSDRPPGDPEGWIVTREHPDDQALFEVIYDSGTPDRPEAVHGGSIPPLIHAIDLRLAQLGLPNAPVTSTTTPPRVLRGYARRDAAAFLAEHPLPQEPLPLPVLTPFLSALGAAETPAEVSAITHHLAGSTAPVLDHIARHIVGVALWRGQDHRHTAQAQRLLREAAQSIRTAVVKVTEADLENLRAEYAPAPASAARKPTPSLPPAPPSSSRPGTSPSR
;
A
#
# COMPACT_ATOMS: atom_id res chain seq x y z
N MET A 1 -1.94 -14.05 52.26
CA MET A 1 -3.03 -14.81 51.63
C MET A 1 -3.57 -13.89 50.56
N ASP A 2 -2.89 -13.91 49.43
CA ASP A 2 -3.11 -13.03 48.28
C ASP A 2 -3.81 -13.86 47.22
N ALA A 3 -5.11 -13.64 47.05
CA ALA A 3 -5.90 -14.23 45.98
C ALA A 3 -7.14 -13.36 45.75
N ASP A 4 -6.94 -12.10 45.35
CA ASP A 4 -8.03 -11.22 44.90
C ASP A 4 -7.57 -10.23 43.80
N GLY A 5 -6.47 -10.55 43.11
CA GLY A 5 -5.87 -9.71 42.08
C GLY A 5 -6.15 -10.14 40.63
N ASP A 6 -6.54 -11.40 40.40
CA ASP A 6 -6.63 -11.96 39.04
C ASP A 6 -8.01 -11.81 38.38
N ASN A 7 -9.06 -11.47 39.14
CA ASN A 7 -10.43 -11.45 38.61
C ASN A 7 -10.90 -10.09 38.05
N LEU A 8 -10.02 -9.07 38.04
CA LEU A 8 -10.30 -7.74 37.48
C LEU A 8 -9.61 -7.49 36.13
N ALA A 9 -8.82 -8.44 35.63
CA ALA A 9 -8.13 -8.34 34.35
C ALA A 9 -8.95 -8.86 33.14
N GLU A 10 -9.96 -9.71 33.36
CA GLU A 10 -10.75 -10.30 32.25
C GLU A 10 -11.90 -9.40 31.74
N ALA A 11 -12.29 -8.33 32.45
CA ALA A 11 -13.46 -7.53 32.09
C ALA A 11 -13.19 -6.31 31.16
N ARG A 12 -11.99 -6.18 30.57
CA ARG A 12 -11.61 -5.00 29.75
C ARG A 12 -11.29 -5.28 28.27
N HIS A 13 -11.78 -6.39 27.70
CA HIS A 13 -11.68 -6.68 26.26
C HIS A 13 -12.87 -6.16 25.44
N THR A 14 -13.41 -4.99 25.76
CA THR A 14 -14.40 -4.32 24.90
C THR A 14 -13.68 -3.64 23.73
N GLY A 15 -13.26 -4.44 22.75
CA GLY A 15 -12.77 -3.94 21.46
C GLY A 15 -13.82 -3.02 20.82
N ARG A 16 -13.39 -1.85 20.33
CA ARG A 16 -14.28 -0.86 19.72
C ARG A 16 -14.87 -1.43 18.43
N LEU A 17 -16.11 -1.89 18.48
CA LEU A 17 -16.86 -2.32 17.30
C LEU A 17 -17.03 -1.14 16.33
N ALA A 18 -17.01 -1.41 15.02
CA ALA A 18 -17.46 -0.46 13.99
C ALA A 18 -18.83 0.12 14.39
N PRO A 19 -19.18 1.37 14.03
CA PRO A 19 -20.47 1.94 14.38
C PRO A 19 -21.63 1.05 13.92
N LEU A 20 -22.79 1.20 14.55
CA LEU A 20 -24.02 0.63 14.00
C LEU A 20 -24.26 1.26 12.62
N PRO A 21 -24.88 0.54 11.67
CA PRO A 21 -25.15 1.05 10.34
C PRO A 21 -26.04 2.29 10.42
N ASP A 22 -25.88 3.19 9.46
CA ASP A 22 -26.84 4.28 9.24
C ASP A 22 -28.12 3.72 8.60
N HIS A 23 -28.91 3.01 9.41
CA HIS A 23 -30.13 2.37 8.99
C HIS A 23 -31.34 3.10 9.58
N ARG A 24 -32.33 3.43 8.73
CA ARG A 24 -33.53 4.20 9.11
C ARG A 24 -34.37 3.59 10.26
N HIS A 25 -34.14 2.31 10.57
CA HIS A 25 -34.82 1.57 11.63
C HIS A 25 -33.93 1.21 12.83
N VAL A 26 -32.73 1.79 12.97
CA VAL A 26 -31.78 1.45 14.05
C VAL A 26 -32.39 1.58 15.46
N GLY A 27 -33.35 2.50 15.63
CA GLY A 27 -34.08 2.73 16.89
C GLY A 27 -35.31 1.85 17.09
N ALA A 28 -35.70 1.02 16.12
CA ALA A 28 -36.92 0.22 16.19
C ALA A 28 -36.68 -1.10 16.95
N PRO A 29 -37.58 -1.52 17.87
CA PRO A 29 -37.40 -2.75 18.66
C PRO A 29 -37.23 -4.02 17.84
N TRP A 30 -38.00 -4.16 16.76
CA TRP A 30 -37.92 -5.32 15.86
C TRP A 30 -36.56 -5.39 15.14
N TRP A 31 -35.95 -4.25 14.82
CA TRP A 31 -34.65 -4.20 14.17
C TRP A 31 -33.54 -4.52 15.17
N GLN A 32 -33.67 -4.07 16.42
CA GLN A 32 -32.73 -4.44 17.49
C GLN A 32 -32.77 -5.94 17.82
N GLU A 33 -33.97 -6.54 17.82
CA GLU A 33 -34.11 -7.99 17.98
C GLU A 33 -33.49 -8.74 16.80
N LEU A 34 -33.76 -8.31 15.57
CA LEU A 34 -33.14 -8.87 14.37
C LEU A 34 -31.61 -8.75 14.41
N TRP A 35 -31.10 -7.60 14.82
CA TRP A 35 -29.67 -7.34 15.01
C TRP A 35 -29.05 -8.24 16.08
N SER A 36 -29.75 -8.44 17.19
CA SER A 36 -29.34 -9.35 18.26
C SER A 36 -29.22 -10.79 17.74
N ARG A 37 -30.17 -11.25 16.92
CA ARG A 37 -30.12 -12.58 16.30
C ARG A 37 -28.91 -12.76 15.38
N HIS A 38 -28.53 -11.72 14.63
CA HIS A 38 -27.36 -11.77 13.72
C HIS A 38 -26.03 -11.37 14.40
N SER A 39 -26.03 -11.14 15.72
CA SER A 39 -24.85 -10.63 16.45
C SER A 39 -23.64 -11.55 16.36
N HIS A 40 -23.85 -12.86 16.24
CA HIS A 40 -22.81 -13.87 16.06
C HIS A 40 -22.04 -13.73 14.73
N ILE A 41 -22.62 -13.06 13.72
CA ILE A 41 -21.96 -12.68 12.46
C ILE A 41 -21.52 -11.22 12.46
N THR A 42 -22.41 -10.30 12.83
CA THR A 42 -22.12 -8.87 12.75
C THR A 42 -21.05 -8.44 13.75
N THR A 43 -20.96 -9.07 14.93
CA THR A 43 -19.93 -8.74 15.93
C THR A 43 -18.52 -9.04 15.44
N PRO A 44 -18.15 -10.27 14.99
CA PRO A 44 -16.80 -10.52 14.50
C PRO A 44 -16.44 -9.64 13.30
N LEU A 45 -17.36 -9.37 12.37
CA LEU A 45 -17.09 -8.48 11.23
C LEU A 45 -16.88 -7.03 11.67
N ARG A 46 -17.73 -6.51 12.57
CA ARG A 46 -17.57 -5.16 13.14
C ARG A 46 -16.32 -5.03 14.00
N GLN A 47 -15.85 -6.12 14.62
CA GLN A 47 -14.56 -6.12 15.28
C GLN A 47 -13.44 -5.81 14.29
N ARG A 48 -13.55 -6.13 12.98
CA ARG A 48 -12.56 -5.81 11.93
C ARG A 48 -12.67 -4.39 11.39
N GLY A 49 -13.57 -3.57 11.94
CA GLY A 49 -13.83 -2.21 11.44
C GLY A 49 -14.66 -2.16 10.16
N LEU A 50 -15.32 -3.28 9.82
CA LEU A 50 -16.23 -3.39 8.69
C LEU A 50 -17.63 -2.95 9.13
N GLU A 51 -18.26 -2.11 8.31
CA GLU A 51 -19.64 -1.68 8.54
C GLU A 51 -20.57 -2.79 8.05
N CYS A 52 -21.52 -3.18 8.91
CA CYS A 52 -22.48 -4.23 8.63
C CYS A 52 -23.88 -3.64 8.74
N ASP A 53 -24.74 -3.94 7.78
CA ASP A 53 -26.18 -3.70 7.86
C ASP A 53 -26.94 -5.01 7.68
N ILE A 54 -28.18 -5.04 8.17
CA ILE A 54 -29.09 -6.17 7.96
C ILE A 54 -30.24 -5.69 7.10
N GLU A 55 -30.29 -6.23 5.89
CA GLU A 55 -31.30 -5.89 4.89
C GLU A 55 -32.16 -7.11 4.59
N TYR A 56 -33.39 -6.88 4.15
CA TYR A 56 -34.21 -7.94 3.59
C TYR A 56 -33.85 -8.07 2.11
N GLY A 57 -33.20 -9.17 1.74
CA GLY A 57 -32.84 -9.49 0.36
C GLY A 57 -34.03 -10.02 -0.44
N LEU A 58 -33.76 -10.86 -1.45
CA LEU A 58 -34.81 -11.41 -2.32
C LEU A 58 -35.81 -12.31 -1.57
N SER A 59 -35.33 -13.08 -0.59
CA SER A 59 -36.14 -14.10 0.11
C SER A 59 -35.90 -14.16 1.62
N ALA A 60 -34.78 -13.62 2.10
CA ALA A 60 -34.34 -13.74 3.49
C ALA A 60 -33.59 -12.49 3.95
N TYR A 61 -33.43 -12.36 5.26
CA TYR A 61 -32.54 -11.35 5.83
C TYR A 61 -31.08 -11.72 5.54
N ILE A 62 -30.33 -10.74 5.06
CA ILE A 62 -28.92 -10.84 4.71
C ILE A 62 -28.12 -9.82 5.52
N VAL A 63 -26.87 -10.14 5.80
CA VAL A 63 -25.90 -9.17 6.31
C VAL A 63 -25.14 -8.61 5.13
N ARG A 64 -25.31 -7.31 4.89
CA ARG A 64 -24.54 -6.54 3.90
C ARG A 64 -23.33 -5.94 4.59
N VAL A 65 -22.14 -6.12 4.02
CA VAL A 65 -20.88 -5.62 4.59
C VAL A 65 -20.19 -4.72 3.58
N SER A 66 -20.01 -3.45 3.91
CA SER A 66 -19.31 -2.51 3.04
C SER A 66 -17.79 -2.68 3.17
N LEU A 67 -17.11 -2.91 2.05
CA LEU A 67 -15.66 -3.05 2.00
C LEU A 67 -14.99 -1.71 1.62
N PRO A 68 -13.71 -1.49 1.99
CA PRO A 68 -13.00 -0.24 1.69
C PRO A 68 -12.71 0.05 0.22
N ASP A 69 -12.91 -0.92 -0.66
CA ASP A 69 -12.69 -0.84 -2.10
C ASP A 69 -14.00 -0.65 -2.88
N ASP A 70 -15.03 -0.14 -2.21
CA ASP A 70 -16.38 0.13 -2.72
C ASP A 70 -17.18 -1.12 -3.15
N SER A 71 -16.58 -2.32 -3.03
CA SER A 71 -17.30 -3.59 -3.11
C SER A 71 -18.05 -3.89 -1.80
N HIS A 72 -18.94 -4.88 -1.83
CA HIS A 72 -19.67 -5.33 -0.66
C HIS A 72 -19.71 -6.84 -0.58
N LEU A 73 -19.74 -7.34 0.66
CA LEU A 73 -20.07 -8.74 0.93
C LEU A 73 -21.57 -8.86 1.19
N ILE A 74 -22.16 -9.92 0.66
CA ILE A 74 -23.52 -10.35 0.99
C ILE A 74 -23.39 -11.69 1.69
N ILE A 75 -23.86 -11.75 2.94
CA ILE A 75 -23.84 -12.95 3.77
C ILE A 75 -25.28 -13.33 4.08
N GLY A 76 -25.72 -14.49 3.62
CA GLY A 76 -27.10 -14.91 3.76
C GLY A 76 -27.28 -16.42 3.80
N PRO A 77 -28.50 -16.88 4.11
CA PRO A 77 -28.83 -18.29 3.98
C PRO A 77 -28.81 -18.74 2.51
N PRO A 78 -28.79 -20.06 2.25
CA PRO A 78 -28.99 -20.60 0.92
C PRO A 78 -30.33 -20.13 0.35
N GLN A 79 -30.35 -19.77 -0.94
CA GLN A 79 -31.56 -19.26 -1.58
C GLN A 79 -32.56 -20.37 -1.88
N GLU A 80 -32.08 -21.57 -2.21
CA GLU A 80 -32.92 -22.72 -2.53
C GLU A 80 -32.33 -24.02 -1.94
N PRO A 81 -33.10 -24.78 -1.14
CA PRO A 81 -34.41 -24.42 -0.59
C PRO A 81 -34.29 -23.25 0.40
N SER A 82 -35.37 -22.46 0.52
CA SER A 82 -35.45 -21.42 1.56
C SER A 82 -35.34 -22.06 2.94
N SER A 83 -34.51 -21.49 3.81
CA SER A 83 -34.37 -21.96 5.18
C SER A 83 -35.70 -21.85 5.94
N ASP A 84 -36.16 -22.95 6.55
CA ASP A 84 -37.28 -22.96 7.49
C ASP A 84 -36.89 -22.46 8.88
N ARG A 85 -35.61 -22.11 9.08
CA ARG A 85 -35.09 -21.67 10.38
C ARG A 85 -35.29 -20.17 10.61
N PRO A 86 -35.32 -19.72 11.88
CA PRO A 86 -35.42 -18.30 12.19
C PRO A 86 -34.29 -17.47 11.53
N PRO A 87 -34.55 -16.20 11.17
CA PRO A 87 -33.51 -15.30 10.67
C PRO A 87 -32.31 -15.23 11.62
N GLY A 88 -31.12 -15.42 11.06
CA GLY A 88 -29.87 -15.47 11.81
C GLY A 88 -29.42 -16.86 12.25
N ASP A 89 -30.19 -17.94 12.03
CA ASP A 89 -29.72 -19.30 12.36
C ASP A 89 -30.04 -20.33 11.25
N PRO A 90 -29.55 -20.13 10.02
CA PRO A 90 -29.79 -21.06 8.92
C PRO A 90 -28.96 -22.36 9.03
N GLU A 91 -29.34 -23.35 8.25
CA GLU A 91 -28.63 -24.62 8.09
C GLU A 91 -27.25 -24.49 7.42
N GLY A 92 -27.03 -23.41 6.67
CA GLY A 92 -25.79 -23.11 5.95
C GLY A 92 -25.69 -21.61 5.64
N TRP A 93 -24.54 -21.19 5.13
CA TRP A 93 -24.27 -19.80 4.78
C TRP A 93 -23.63 -19.68 3.41
N ILE A 94 -24.02 -18.63 2.68
CA ILE A 94 -23.39 -18.21 1.44
C ILE A 94 -22.81 -16.81 1.65
N VAL A 95 -21.57 -16.62 1.21
CA VAL A 95 -20.87 -15.33 1.18
C VAL A 95 -20.47 -15.03 -0.25
N THR A 96 -21.06 -13.97 -0.82
CA THR A 96 -20.63 -13.42 -2.11
C THR A 96 -20.01 -12.05 -1.95
N ARG A 97 -19.18 -11.67 -2.92
CA ARG A 97 -18.66 -10.32 -3.09
C ARG A 97 -19.09 -9.76 -4.43
N GLU A 98 -19.59 -8.53 -4.38
CA GLU A 98 -20.19 -7.85 -5.52
C GLU A 98 -19.77 -6.37 -5.53
N HIS A 99 -19.77 -5.73 -6.71
CA HIS A 99 -19.52 -4.30 -6.84
C HIS A 99 -20.71 -3.63 -7.53
N PRO A 100 -21.25 -2.51 -7.00
CA PRO A 100 -22.46 -1.88 -7.55
C PRO A 100 -22.29 -1.42 -9.00
N ASP A 101 -21.10 -0.92 -9.36
CA ASP A 101 -20.81 -0.40 -10.70
C ASP A 101 -20.10 -1.41 -11.62
N ASP A 102 -19.71 -2.59 -11.11
CA ASP A 102 -19.01 -3.60 -11.88
C ASP A 102 -19.72 -4.95 -11.77
N GLN A 103 -20.61 -5.20 -12.73
CA GLN A 103 -21.38 -6.45 -12.81
C GLN A 103 -20.51 -7.67 -13.14
N ALA A 104 -19.27 -7.48 -13.62
CA ALA A 104 -18.35 -8.59 -13.85
C ALA A 104 -17.71 -9.08 -12.54
N LEU A 105 -17.74 -8.26 -11.47
CA LEU A 105 -17.28 -8.62 -10.15
C LEU A 105 -18.40 -9.33 -9.39
N PHE A 106 -18.50 -10.63 -9.62
CA PHE A 106 -19.27 -11.56 -8.79
C PHE A 106 -18.37 -12.72 -8.36
N GLU A 107 -18.20 -12.88 -7.06
CA GLU A 107 -17.35 -13.92 -6.49
C GLU A 107 -18.05 -14.62 -5.33
N VAL A 108 -18.05 -15.95 -5.33
CA VAL A 108 -18.45 -16.77 -4.18
C VAL A 108 -17.21 -17.01 -3.32
N ILE A 109 -17.21 -16.48 -2.09
CA ILE A 109 -16.10 -16.60 -1.14
C ILE A 109 -16.26 -17.84 -0.25
N TYR A 110 -17.50 -18.16 0.12
CA TYR A 110 -17.82 -19.26 1.01
C TYR A 110 -19.25 -19.75 0.75
N ASP A 111 -19.46 -21.06 0.74
CA ASP A 111 -20.78 -21.67 0.52
C ASP A 111 -20.88 -23.01 1.24
N SER A 112 -21.41 -23.00 2.47
CA SER A 112 -21.73 -24.22 3.22
C SER A 112 -23.17 -24.70 3.01
N GLY A 113 -23.95 -24.00 2.18
CA GLY A 113 -25.33 -24.34 1.86
C GLY A 113 -25.49 -25.40 0.78
N THR A 114 -24.54 -25.42 -0.16
CA THR A 114 -24.56 -26.37 -1.28
C THR A 114 -23.93 -27.71 -0.89
N PRO A 115 -24.66 -28.84 -0.95
CA PRO A 115 -24.18 -30.15 -0.45
C PRO A 115 -22.86 -30.66 -1.06
N ASP A 116 -22.57 -30.30 -2.31
CA ASP A 116 -21.39 -30.78 -3.05
C ASP A 116 -20.15 -29.89 -2.83
N ARG A 117 -20.26 -28.83 -2.03
CA ARG A 117 -19.13 -27.95 -1.70
C ARG A 117 -18.30 -28.54 -0.55
N PRO A 118 -16.97 -28.36 -0.56
CA PRO A 118 -16.12 -28.73 0.59
C PRO A 118 -16.59 -28.11 1.91
N GLU A 119 -17.14 -26.91 1.85
CA GLU A 119 -17.61 -26.14 3.00
C GLU A 119 -18.93 -26.67 3.58
N ALA A 120 -19.65 -27.54 2.87
CA ALA A 120 -20.93 -28.12 3.30
C ALA A 120 -20.84 -28.82 4.67
N VAL A 121 -19.68 -29.41 4.97
CA VAL A 121 -19.40 -30.06 6.27
C VAL A 121 -19.51 -29.10 7.46
N HIS A 122 -19.43 -27.80 7.22
CA HIS A 122 -19.50 -26.78 8.26
C HIS A 122 -20.92 -26.30 8.57
N GLY A 123 -21.89 -26.52 7.66
CA GLY A 123 -23.28 -26.07 7.81
C GLY A 123 -23.38 -24.61 8.28
N GLY A 124 -24.26 -24.33 9.26
CA GLY A 124 -24.48 -22.99 9.83
C GLY A 124 -23.34 -22.46 10.72
N SER A 125 -22.20 -23.13 10.81
CA SER A 125 -21.08 -22.74 11.69
C SER A 125 -20.38 -21.46 11.22
N ILE A 126 -20.26 -20.48 12.12
CA ILE A 126 -19.65 -19.17 11.82
C ILE A 126 -18.13 -19.15 11.77
N PRO A 127 -17.38 -19.84 12.66
CA PRO A 127 -15.92 -19.73 12.66
C PRO A 127 -15.25 -20.05 11.30
N PRO A 128 -15.65 -21.10 10.55
CA PRO A 128 -15.11 -21.37 9.21
C PRO A 128 -15.45 -20.27 8.20
N LEU A 129 -16.66 -19.71 8.27
CA LEU A 129 -17.10 -18.59 7.43
C LEU A 129 -16.24 -17.34 7.67
N ILE A 130 -16.05 -16.96 8.94
CA ILE A 130 -15.23 -15.79 9.30
C ILE A 130 -13.77 -16.01 8.86
N HIS A 131 -13.25 -17.23 9.00
CA HIS A 131 -11.91 -17.56 8.53
C HIS A 131 -11.76 -17.42 7.00
N ALA A 132 -12.74 -17.88 6.22
CA ALA A 132 -12.74 -17.73 4.77
C ALA A 132 -12.78 -16.25 4.35
N ILE A 133 -13.59 -15.44 5.03
CA ILE A 133 -13.62 -13.98 4.83
C ILE A 133 -12.25 -13.37 5.13
N ASP A 134 -11.61 -13.73 6.25
CA ASP A 134 -10.29 -13.19 6.62
C ASP A 134 -9.21 -13.51 5.59
N LEU A 135 -9.17 -14.76 5.11
CA LEU A 135 -8.24 -15.18 4.07
C LEU A 135 -8.46 -14.37 2.79
N ARG A 136 -9.72 -14.14 2.40
CA ARG A 136 -10.02 -13.38 1.19
C ARG A 136 -9.68 -11.90 1.34
N LEU A 137 -10.04 -11.29 2.46
CA LEU A 137 -9.67 -9.90 2.76
C LEU A 137 -8.14 -9.73 2.78
N ALA A 138 -7.39 -10.70 3.31
CA ALA A 138 -5.93 -10.69 3.27
C ALA A 138 -5.38 -10.66 1.83
N GLN A 139 -5.92 -11.49 0.94
CA GLN A 139 -5.51 -11.57 -0.47
C GLN A 139 -5.77 -10.25 -1.22
N LEU A 140 -6.82 -9.54 -0.84
CA LEU A 140 -7.20 -8.25 -1.42
C LEU A 140 -6.47 -7.07 -0.77
N GLY A 141 -5.68 -7.29 0.29
CA GLY A 141 -5.03 -6.24 1.07
C GLY A 141 -6.01 -5.39 1.90
N LEU A 142 -7.17 -5.95 2.24
CA LEU A 142 -8.24 -5.31 3.02
C LEU A 142 -8.15 -5.67 4.53
N PRO A 143 -8.82 -4.90 5.41
CA PRO A 143 -8.80 -5.16 6.85
C PRO A 143 -9.40 -6.53 7.20
N ASN A 144 -8.57 -7.42 7.78
CA ASN A 144 -8.93 -8.83 8.03
C ASN A 144 -8.77 -9.26 9.50
N ALA A 145 -8.34 -8.37 10.40
CA ALA A 145 -8.08 -8.69 11.80
C ALA A 145 -8.96 -7.84 12.74
N PRO A 146 -9.39 -8.38 13.89
CA PRO A 146 -10.12 -7.62 14.90
C PRO A 146 -9.27 -6.44 15.38
N VAL A 147 -9.89 -5.26 15.39
CA VAL A 147 -9.34 -3.99 15.84
C VAL A 147 -9.19 -4.05 17.35
N THR A 148 -8.12 -4.70 17.83
CA THR A 148 -7.64 -4.54 19.19
C THR A 148 -7.08 -3.12 19.30
N SER A 149 -7.90 -2.22 19.84
CA SER A 149 -7.61 -0.86 20.31
C SER A 149 -6.56 -0.02 19.57
N THR A 150 -7.04 1.13 19.11
CA THR A 150 -6.30 2.39 18.86
C THR A 150 -5.73 2.65 17.47
N THR A 151 -6.52 2.52 16.40
CA THR A 151 -6.33 3.39 15.22
C THR A 151 -7.69 3.70 14.61
N THR A 152 -8.16 4.94 14.77
CA THR A 152 -9.30 5.45 13.99
C THR A 152 -8.94 5.29 12.51
N PRO A 153 -9.77 4.63 11.69
CA PRO A 153 -9.42 4.39 10.29
C PRO A 153 -9.19 5.72 9.56
N PRO A 154 -8.21 5.81 8.64
CA PRO A 154 -7.85 7.07 7.99
C PRO A 154 -9.02 7.81 7.33
N ARG A 155 -10.01 7.08 6.80
CA ARG A 155 -11.22 7.67 6.19
C ARG A 155 -12.07 8.46 7.18
N VAL A 156 -12.19 7.98 8.42
CA VAL A 156 -12.96 8.66 9.47
C VAL A 156 -12.22 9.92 9.93
N LEU A 157 -10.90 9.83 10.08
CA LEU A 157 -10.06 11.01 10.38
C LEU A 157 -10.17 12.08 9.28
N ARG A 158 -10.17 11.66 8.00
CA ARG A 158 -10.37 12.55 6.85
C ARG A 158 -11.78 13.14 6.81
N GLY A 159 -12.80 12.38 7.19
CA GLY A 159 -14.18 12.85 7.30
C GLY A 159 -14.34 13.98 8.31
N TYR A 160 -13.75 13.82 9.51
CA TYR A 160 -13.72 14.89 10.51
C TYR A 160 -12.98 16.12 10.00
N ALA A 161 -11.79 15.94 9.42
CA ALA A 161 -11.02 17.05 8.86
C ALA A 161 -11.80 17.82 7.77
N ARG A 162 -12.52 17.12 6.88
CA ARG A 162 -13.31 17.76 5.82
C ARG A 162 -14.47 18.59 6.38
N ARG A 163 -15.19 18.03 7.35
CA ARG A 163 -16.29 18.73 8.03
C ARG A 163 -15.77 20.01 8.71
N ASP A 164 -14.68 19.89 9.46
CA ASP A 164 -14.15 21.00 10.25
C ASP A 164 -13.50 22.08 9.36
N ALA A 165 -12.97 21.71 8.19
CA ALA A 165 -12.41 22.63 7.20
C ALA A 165 -13.45 23.22 6.22
N ALA A 166 -14.73 22.86 6.31
CA ALA A 166 -15.73 23.22 5.30
C ALA A 166 -15.88 24.75 5.11
N ALA A 167 -15.91 25.51 6.21
CA ALA A 167 -15.99 26.98 6.15
C ALA A 167 -14.72 27.59 5.52
N PHE A 168 -13.55 27.10 5.91
CA PHE A 168 -12.27 27.55 5.35
C PHE A 168 -12.18 27.28 3.85
N LEU A 169 -12.60 26.09 3.39
CA LEU A 169 -12.59 25.73 1.97
C LEU A 169 -13.63 26.52 1.15
N ALA A 170 -14.72 26.98 1.77
CA ALA A 170 -15.68 27.86 1.12
C ALA A 170 -15.10 29.26 0.87
N GLU A 171 -14.28 29.77 1.80
CA GLU A 171 -13.58 31.06 1.67
C GLU A 171 -12.31 30.97 0.81
N HIS A 172 -11.69 29.79 0.76
CA HIS A 172 -10.45 29.51 0.03
C HIS A 172 -10.64 28.31 -0.91
N PRO A 173 -11.36 28.49 -2.04
CA PRO A 173 -11.61 27.39 -2.97
C PRO A 173 -10.29 26.89 -3.56
N LEU A 174 -10.02 25.60 -3.37
CA LEU A 174 -8.90 24.90 -4.01
C LEU A 174 -9.36 24.28 -5.33
N PRO A 175 -8.46 24.15 -6.33
CA PRO A 175 -8.77 23.44 -7.57
C PRO A 175 -9.28 22.03 -7.29
N GLN A 176 -10.45 21.70 -7.84
CA GLN A 176 -11.06 20.35 -7.72
C GLN A 176 -10.65 19.45 -8.89
N GLU A 177 -10.21 20.03 -10.00
CA GLU A 177 -9.73 19.28 -11.15
C GLU A 177 -8.30 18.80 -10.92
N PRO A 178 -7.95 17.56 -11.36
CA PRO A 178 -6.58 17.09 -11.33
C PRO A 178 -5.66 18.07 -12.06
N LEU A 179 -4.49 18.34 -11.47
CA LEU A 179 -3.47 19.12 -12.16
C LEU A 179 -3.08 18.40 -13.47
N PRO A 180 -2.85 19.16 -14.56
CA PRO A 180 -2.42 18.56 -15.82
C PRO A 180 -1.10 17.81 -15.59
N LEU A 181 -1.06 16.54 -16.00
CA LEU A 181 0.15 15.73 -15.91
C LEU A 181 1.19 16.24 -16.90
N PRO A 182 2.49 16.20 -16.55
CA PRO A 182 3.55 16.46 -17.52
C PRO A 182 3.45 15.43 -18.66
N VAL A 183 3.50 15.91 -19.90
CA VAL A 183 3.42 15.05 -21.09
C VAL A 183 4.77 14.35 -21.28
N LEU A 184 4.89 13.13 -20.77
CA LEU A 184 6.13 12.35 -20.81
C LEU A 184 6.25 11.43 -22.04
N THR A 185 5.18 11.29 -22.82
CA THR A 185 5.12 10.43 -24.01
C THR A 185 6.27 10.65 -25.00
N PRO A 186 6.72 11.89 -25.30
CA PRO A 186 7.85 12.11 -26.20
C PRO A 186 9.15 11.47 -25.70
N PHE A 187 9.39 11.48 -24.39
CA PHE A 187 10.57 10.85 -23.79
C PHE A 187 10.52 9.33 -23.89
N LEU A 188 9.36 8.72 -23.67
CA LEU A 188 9.17 7.27 -23.82
C LEU A 188 9.33 6.84 -25.28
N SER A 189 8.79 7.63 -26.22
CA SER A 189 8.95 7.37 -27.65
C SER A 189 10.41 7.50 -28.09
N ALA A 190 11.13 8.53 -27.63
CA ALA A 190 12.54 8.71 -27.92
C ALA A 190 13.38 7.59 -27.31
N LEU A 191 13.04 7.13 -26.09
CA LEU A 191 13.74 6.03 -25.43
C LEU A 191 13.58 4.71 -26.20
N GLY A 192 12.41 4.46 -26.78
CA GLY A 192 12.19 3.28 -27.63
C GLY A 192 12.92 3.33 -28.98
N ALA A 193 13.35 4.51 -29.42
CA ALA A 193 14.12 4.70 -30.65
C ALA A 193 15.63 4.87 -30.40
N ALA A 194 16.07 4.95 -29.15
CA ALA A 194 17.48 5.13 -28.81
C ALA A 194 18.25 3.83 -29.10
N GLU A 195 19.34 3.95 -29.84
CA GLU A 195 20.21 2.83 -30.22
C GLU A 195 21.52 2.83 -29.42
N THR A 196 21.87 3.96 -28.79
CA THR A 196 23.15 4.13 -28.08
C THR A 196 22.97 4.58 -26.62
N PRO A 197 23.93 4.25 -25.73
CA PRO A 197 23.96 4.77 -24.37
C PRO A 197 23.98 6.30 -24.29
N ALA A 198 24.62 6.98 -25.26
CA ALA A 198 24.62 8.45 -25.33
C ALA A 198 23.23 9.03 -25.63
N GLU A 199 22.44 8.40 -26.48
CA GLU A 199 21.07 8.83 -26.77
C GLU A 199 20.16 8.63 -25.57
N VAL A 200 20.27 7.48 -24.89
CA VAL A 200 19.57 7.21 -23.62
C VAL A 200 19.94 8.25 -22.57
N SER A 201 21.21 8.62 -22.47
CA SER A 201 21.68 9.64 -21.54
C SER A 201 21.16 11.04 -21.89
N ALA A 202 21.18 11.42 -23.17
CA ALA A 202 20.62 12.70 -23.61
C ALA A 202 19.13 12.83 -23.26
N ILE A 203 18.35 11.76 -23.46
CA ILE A 203 16.93 11.70 -23.10
C ILE A 203 16.75 11.77 -21.58
N THR A 204 17.53 11.00 -20.82
CA THR A 204 17.48 10.96 -19.35
C THR A 204 17.85 12.31 -18.74
N HIS A 205 18.90 12.95 -19.23
CA HIS A 205 19.33 14.27 -18.80
C HIS A 205 18.27 15.35 -19.10
N HIS A 206 17.67 15.32 -20.30
CA HIS A 206 16.62 16.27 -20.66
C HIS A 206 15.34 16.04 -19.83
N LEU A 207 14.98 14.78 -19.54
CA LEU A 207 13.87 14.45 -18.67
C LEU A 207 14.10 14.94 -17.23
N ALA A 208 15.28 14.66 -16.66
CA ALA A 208 15.64 15.10 -15.32
C ALA A 208 15.64 16.65 -15.24
N GLY A 209 16.24 17.33 -16.22
CA GLY A 209 16.29 18.79 -16.27
C GLY A 209 14.90 19.44 -16.41
N SER A 210 14.01 18.86 -17.22
CA SER A 210 12.65 19.40 -17.43
C SER A 210 11.72 19.14 -16.24
N THR A 211 11.89 18.04 -15.52
CA THR A 211 11.02 17.68 -14.38
C THR A 211 11.52 18.19 -13.03
N ALA A 212 12.83 18.43 -12.87
CA ALA A 212 13.43 18.86 -11.61
C ALA A 212 12.78 20.12 -10.99
N PRO A 213 12.45 21.20 -11.74
CA PRO A 213 11.82 22.38 -11.16
C PRO A 213 10.43 22.09 -10.58
N VAL A 214 9.64 21.25 -11.24
CA VAL A 214 8.29 20.85 -10.79
C VAL A 214 8.40 19.99 -9.54
N LEU A 215 9.28 19.00 -9.54
CA LEU A 215 9.52 18.12 -8.40
C LEU A 215 10.05 18.89 -7.17
N ASP A 216 10.95 19.85 -7.38
CA ASP A 216 11.42 20.72 -6.31
C ASP A 216 10.32 21.64 -5.77
N HIS A 217 9.45 22.14 -6.64
CA HIS A 217 8.29 22.95 -6.25
C HIS A 217 7.32 22.15 -5.36
N ILE A 218 7.05 20.89 -5.70
CA ILE A 218 6.24 19.96 -4.87
C ILE A 218 6.93 19.70 -3.54
N ALA A 219 8.23 19.38 -3.54
CA ALA A 219 8.99 19.12 -2.32
C ALA A 219 8.96 20.33 -1.36
N ARG A 220 9.06 21.55 -1.89
CA ARG A 220 8.93 22.80 -1.11
C ARG A 220 7.55 22.96 -0.48
N HIS A 221 6.47 22.63 -1.18
CA HIS A 221 5.11 22.67 -0.63
C HIS A 221 4.95 21.70 0.54
N ILE A 222 5.47 20.48 0.42
CA ILE A 222 5.43 19.47 1.50
C ILE A 222 6.18 19.97 2.74
N VAL A 223 7.34 20.60 2.56
CA VAL A 223 8.09 21.24 3.66
C VAL A 223 7.29 22.40 4.26
N GLY A 224 6.61 23.19 3.44
CA GLY A 224 5.70 24.26 3.88
C GLY A 224 4.60 23.73 4.81
N VAL A 225 3.99 22.60 4.45
CA VAL A 225 3.02 21.89 5.31
C VAL A 225 3.67 21.46 6.62
N ALA A 226 4.85 20.83 6.56
CA ALA A 226 5.57 20.38 7.76
C ALA A 226 5.94 21.51 8.73
N LEU A 227 6.11 22.73 8.20
CA LEU A 227 6.45 23.94 8.94
C LEU A 227 5.24 24.79 9.33
N TRP A 228 4.01 24.37 9.02
CA TRP A 228 2.80 25.13 9.32
C TRP A 228 2.78 25.54 10.81
N ARG A 229 2.73 26.86 11.06
CA ARG A 229 2.89 27.49 12.38
C ARG A 229 1.67 28.35 12.69
N GLY A 230 0.98 28.00 13.77
CA GLY A 230 -0.08 28.83 14.37
C GLY A 230 -1.09 28.01 15.16
N GLN A 231 -0.97 28.05 16.49
CA GLN A 231 -1.98 27.69 17.52
C GLN A 231 -2.23 26.18 17.77
N ASP A 232 -1.78 25.74 18.96
CA ASP A 232 -2.19 24.61 19.82
C ASP A 232 -2.37 23.16 19.29
N HIS A 233 -2.35 22.90 17.98
CA HIS A 233 -2.45 21.55 17.42
C HIS A 233 -1.22 21.23 16.56
N ARG A 234 -0.11 20.89 17.24
CA ARG A 234 1.17 20.58 16.59
C ARG A 234 1.04 19.30 15.76
N HIS A 235 1.58 19.29 14.54
CA HIS A 235 1.96 18.04 13.89
C HIS A 235 2.76 17.20 14.89
N THR A 236 2.46 15.91 14.99
CA THR A 236 3.28 15.00 15.79
C THR A 236 4.71 15.00 15.22
N ALA A 237 5.71 14.75 16.07
CA ALA A 237 7.10 14.64 15.61
C ALA A 237 7.22 13.61 14.46
N GLN A 238 6.42 12.54 14.52
CA GLN A 238 6.30 11.53 13.48
C GLN A 238 5.76 12.11 12.16
N ALA A 239 4.67 12.88 12.18
CA ALA A 239 4.11 13.48 10.97
C ALA A 239 5.10 14.45 10.31
N GLN A 240 5.81 15.25 11.10
CA GLN A 240 6.85 16.15 10.58
C GLN A 240 8.01 15.38 9.96
N ARG A 241 8.43 14.27 10.58
CA ARG A 241 9.48 13.40 10.03
C ARG A 241 9.04 12.84 8.67
N LEU A 242 7.84 12.27 8.58
CA LEU A 242 7.32 11.68 7.34
C LEU A 242 7.23 12.71 6.21
N LEU A 243 6.78 13.94 6.49
CA LEU A 243 6.71 14.99 5.48
C LEU A 243 8.10 15.42 4.98
N ARG A 244 9.08 15.55 5.89
CA ARG A 244 10.47 15.87 5.50
C ARG A 244 11.12 14.73 4.71
N GLU A 245 10.91 13.49 5.13
CA GLU A 245 11.38 12.30 4.40
C GLU A 245 10.76 12.22 3.00
N ALA A 246 9.46 12.50 2.86
CA ALA A 246 8.80 12.54 1.56
C ALA A 246 9.43 13.61 0.64
N ALA A 247 9.58 14.85 1.12
CA ALA A 247 10.23 15.92 0.36
C ALA A 247 11.68 15.58 -0.03
N GLN A 248 12.44 14.97 0.88
CA GLN A 248 13.80 14.53 0.61
C GLN A 248 13.83 13.39 -0.40
N SER A 249 12.92 12.43 -0.33
CA SER A 249 12.85 11.29 -1.24
C SER A 249 12.66 11.73 -2.69
N ILE A 250 11.81 12.74 -2.93
CA ILE A 250 11.58 13.33 -4.26
C ILE A 250 12.88 13.90 -4.82
N ARG A 251 13.61 14.68 -4.03
CA ARG A 251 14.88 15.29 -4.44
C ARG A 251 15.96 14.24 -4.68
N THR A 252 16.07 13.26 -3.79
CA THR A 252 17.02 12.15 -3.90
C THR A 252 16.75 11.30 -5.15
N ALA A 253 15.48 11.08 -5.51
CA ALA A 253 15.14 10.30 -6.70
C ALA A 253 15.72 10.92 -7.98
N VAL A 254 15.62 12.25 -8.14
CA VAL A 254 16.20 12.96 -9.29
C VAL A 254 17.72 12.80 -9.32
N VAL A 255 18.40 12.95 -8.18
CA VAL A 255 19.87 12.78 -8.09
C VAL A 255 20.28 11.37 -8.47
N LYS A 256 19.56 10.34 -8.00
CA LYS A 256 19.83 8.94 -8.31
C LYS A 256 19.68 8.63 -9.79
N VAL A 257 18.72 9.24 -10.48
CA VAL A 257 18.57 9.09 -11.93
C VAL A 257 19.80 9.64 -12.65
N THR A 258 20.25 10.84 -12.28
CA THR A 258 21.47 11.45 -12.86
C THR A 258 22.72 10.65 -12.52
N GLU A 259 22.82 10.09 -11.32
CA GLU A 259 23.96 9.25 -10.91
C GLU A 259 24.00 7.93 -11.68
N ALA A 260 22.86 7.26 -11.84
CA ALA A 260 22.74 6.05 -12.65
C ALA A 260 23.10 6.31 -14.12
N ASP A 261 22.66 7.44 -14.66
CA ASP A 261 23.03 7.86 -16.01
C ASP A 261 24.55 8.06 -16.16
N LEU A 262 25.18 8.75 -15.21
CA LEU A 262 26.63 8.93 -15.20
C LEU A 262 27.38 7.60 -15.06
N GLU A 263 26.86 6.65 -14.28
CA GLU A 263 27.48 5.33 -14.15
C GLU A 263 27.42 4.54 -15.47
N ASN A 264 26.29 4.60 -16.19
CA ASN A 264 26.16 4.00 -17.51
C ASN A 264 27.15 4.63 -18.51
N LEU A 265 27.29 5.96 -18.50
CA LEU A 265 28.26 6.66 -19.33
C LEU A 265 29.71 6.29 -18.96
N ARG A 266 30.01 6.09 -17.68
CA ARG A 266 31.34 5.63 -17.26
C ARG A 266 31.61 4.21 -17.75
N ALA A 267 30.63 3.32 -17.70
CA ALA A 267 30.81 1.96 -18.21
C ALA A 267 31.12 1.93 -19.72
N GLU A 268 30.51 2.82 -20.50
CA GLU A 268 30.69 2.89 -21.96
C GLU A 268 31.94 3.69 -22.38
N TYR A 269 32.18 4.83 -21.74
CA TYR A 269 33.16 5.82 -22.21
C TYR A 269 34.37 6.00 -21.29
N ALA A 270 34.37 5.46 -20.05
CA ALA A 270 35.56 5.56 -19.22
C ALA A 270 36.65 4.65 -19.81
N PRO A 271 37.85 5.19 -20.11
CA PRO A 271 38.95 4.35 -20.54
C PRO A 271 39.25 3.36 -19.41
N ALA A 272 39.49 2.10 -19.77
CA ALA A 272 39.91 1.08 -18.82
C ALA A 272 41.02 1.65 -17.93
N PRO A 273 40.98 1.43 -16.59
CA PRO A 273 42.06 1.88 -15.73
C PRO A 273 43.34 1.37 -16.36
N ALA A 274 44.31 2.26 -16.59
CA ALA A 274 45.59 1.91 -17.17
C ALA A 274 46.18 0.81 -16.29
N SER A 275 45.94 -0.44 -16.68
CA SER A 275 46.42 -1.62 -16.00
C SER A 275 47.92 -1.46 -16.01
N ALA A 276 48.46 -1.21 -14.81
CA ALA A 276 49.85 -1.14 -14.45
C ALA A 276 50.76 -0.89 -15.66
N ALA A 277 51.21 0.35 -15.81
CA ALA A 277 52.42 0.69 -16.58
C ALA A 277 53.36 -0.52 -16.52
N ARG A 278 53.44 -1.21 -17.66
CA ARG A 278 54.26 -2.39 -17.89
C ARG A 278 55.59 -2.09 -17.20
N LYS A 279 55.93 -2.80 -16.12
CA LYS A 279 57.24 -2.64 -15.48
C LYS A 279 58.27 -2.63 -16.61
N PRO A 280 59.09 -1.58 -16.76
CA PRO A 280 60.15 -1.63 -17.75
C PRO A 280 60.97 -2.88 -17.42
N THR A 281 61.02 -3.81 -18.37
CA THR A 281 62.00 -4.89 -18.36
C THR A 281 63.35 -4.27 -17.98
N PRO A 282 64.03 -4.76 -16.93
CA PRO A 282 65.37 -4.28 -16.63
C PRO A 282 66.25 -4.65 -17.82
N SER A 283 66.57 -3.66 -18.64
CA SER A 283 67.59 -3.76 -19.67
C SER A 283 68.89 -4.11 -18.96
N LEU A 284 69.41 -5.31 -19.22
CA LEU A 284 70.75 -5.71 -18.83
C LEU A 284 71.75 -4.65 -19.34
N PRO A 285 72.71 -4.19 -18.52
CA PRO A 285 73.75 -3.29 -18.99
C PRO A 285 74.60 -3.95 -20.09
N PRO A 286 75.11 -3.19 -21.06
CA PRO A 286 75.95 -3.71 -22.13
C PRO A 286 77.22 -4.36 -21.57
N ALA A 287 77.58 -5.52 -22.12
CA ALA A 287 78.81 -6.23 -21.78
C ALA A 287 80.05 -5.35 -22.05
N PRO A 288 81.05 -5.34 -21.15
CA PRO A 288 82.28 -4.58 -21.37
C PRO A 288 83.09 -5.17 -22.54
N PRO A 289 83.81 -4.32 -23.29
CA PRO A 289 84.61 -4.78 -24.43
C PRO A 289 85.78 -5.65 -23.97
N SER A 290 85.90 -6.82 -24.57
CA SER A 290 87.03 -7.74 -24.45
C SER A 290 88.32 -7.05 -24.91
N SER A 291 89.17 -6.69 -23.95
CA SER A 291 90.52 -6.20 -24.19
C SER A 291 91.39 -7.31 -24.78
N SER A 292 91.47 -7.35 -26.10
CA SER A 292 92.46 -8.13 -26.84
C SER A 292 93.78 -7.37 -26.82
N ARG A 293 94.71 -7.94 -26.05
CA ARG A 293 96.08 -7.50 -25.81
C ARG A 293 96.85 -7.26 -27.12
N PRO A 294 97.62 -6.17 -27.27
CA PRO A 294 98.48 -5.96 -28.43
C PRO A 294 99.78 -6.77 -28.30
N GLY A 295 100.06 -7.63 -29.27
CA GLY A 295 101.41 -7.84 -29.80
C GLY A 295 101.56 -6.93 -31.03
N THR A 296 102.72 -6.46 -31.46
CA THR A 296 104.10 -6.82 -31.15
C THR A 296 105.01 -5.75 -31.78
N SER A 297 106.29 -5.74 -31.38
CA SER A 297 107.48 -5.30 -32.15
C SER A 297 108.01 -3.88 -31.87
N PRO A 298 109.28 -3.58 -32.23
CA PRO A 298 110.52 -4.19 -31.77
C PRO A 298 111.64 -3.13 -31.51
N SER A 299 112.83 -3.57 -31.05
CA SER A 299 114.17 -2.96 -31.20
C SER A 299 114.37 -1.50 -30.76
N ARG A 300 115.32 -1.17 -29.87
CA ARG A 300 116.78 -1.28 -30.07
C ARG A 300 117.51 -1.04 -28.75
#